data_AF-A0A7K4FYK9-F1
#
_entry.id   AF-A0A7K4FYK9-F1
#
_cell.length_a   1.000
_cell.length_b   1.000
_cell.length_c   1.000
_cell.angle_alpha   90.00
_cell.angle_beta   90.00
_cell.angle_gamma   90.00
#
_symmetry.space_group_name_H-M   'P 1'
#
loop_
_entity.id
_entity.type
_entity.pdbx_description
1 polymer ?
#
loop_
_entity_poly.entity_id
_entity_poly.type
_entity_poly.pdbx_seq_one_letter_code
_entity_poly.pdbx_strand_id
1 'polypeptide(L)'
;MIRITILGIKGGVGKSTFALLLSRELSKYKNVILLDRDLLGYSSRIAGIESDGLLSSIINEEKDTKDYYKEITRDDHKLGILKLIAPIGSWEKNENLLEKDKKVEEKFANEYKRIISSDYDILIVDNPPLITPSYFFIKEELTLFSSVFSTSKIMGIFVSDFSNVSITSTMRYATEALKFTNFRLIPYYFIINMVPPGIDLDLKDLEEKIKKNGISVLTPNKFY
;
A
#
# COMPACT_ATOMS: atom_id res chain seq x y z
N MET A 1 -10.17 -10.35 -6.64
CA MET A 1 -9.29 -9.18 -6.54
C MET A 1 -7.85 -9.62 -6.28
N ILE A 2 -6.88 -8.94 -6.88
CA ILE A 2 -5.44 -9.05 -6.57
C ILE A 2 -5.09 -7.93 -5.60
N ARG A 3 -4.32 -8.22 -4.55
CA ARG A 3 -3.79 -7.20 -3.63
C ARG A 3 -2.30 -7.04 -3.82
N ILE A 4 -1.83 -5.83 -4.12
CA ILE A 4 -0.42 -5.47 -4.24
C ILE A 4 -0.07 -4.51 -3.10
N THR A 5 0.78 -4.92 -2.18
CA THR A 5 1.17 -4.12 -1.02
C THR A 5 2.56 -3.56 -1.24
N ILE A 6 2.68 -2.23 -1.31
CA ILE A 6 3.96 -1.54 -1.42
C ILE A 6 4.57 -1.39 -0.03
N LEU A 7 5.84 -1.76 0.13
CA LEU A 7 6.52 -1.90 1.42
C LEU A 7 7.93 -1.34 1.33
N GLY A 8 8.50 -0.96 2.47
CA GLY A 8 9.90 -0.55 2.55
C GLY A 8 10.24 0.06 3.91
N ILE A 9 11.51 -0.03 4.31
CA ILE A 9 11.95 0.46 5.61
C ILE A 9 11.99 1.99 5.66
N LYS A 10 12.50 2.62 4.60
CA LYS A 10 12.89 4.04 4.64
C LYS A 10 11.78 4.94 4.07
N GLY A 11 11.63 6.11 4.69
CA GLY A 11 10.86 7.22 4.12
C GLY A 11 11.56 7.84 2.92
N GLY A 12 10.80 8.36 1.95
CA GLY A 12 11.39 9.07 0.81
C GLY A 12 12.05 8.20 -0.27
N VAL A 13 11.95 6.87 -0.23
CA VAL A 13 12.46 5.97 -1.31
C VAL A 13 11.53 5.87 -2.52
N GLY A 14 10.46 6.66 -2.55
CA GLY A 14 9.49 6.71 -3.66
C GLY A 14 8.38 5.64 -3.62
N LYS A 15 8.04 5.08 -2.44
CA LYS A 15 6.93 4.12 -2.28
C LYS A 15 5.60 4.66 -2.81
N SER A 16 5.16 5.82 -2.30
CA SER A 16 3.89 6.45 -2.69
C SER A 16 3.87 6.85 -4.16
N THR A 17 4.99 7.39 -4.68
CA THR A 17 5.14 7.69 -6.10
C THR A 17 4.99 6.43 -6.95
N PHE A 18 5.66 5.33 -6.57
CA PHE A 18 5.56 4.06 -7.26
C PHE A 18 4.14 3.48 -7.19
N ALA A 19 3.51 3.52 -6.01
CA ALA A 19 2.13 3.05 -5.81
C ALA A 19 1.15 3.81 -6.71
N LEU A 20 1.27 5.14 -6.78
CA LEU A 20 0.42 5.99 -7.61
C LEU A 20 0.63 5.74 -9.10
N LEU A 21 1.89 5.68 -9.56
CA LEU A 21 2.21 5.41 -10.97
C LEU A 21 1.78 4.02 -11.40
N LEU A 22 2.02 3.00 -10.56
CA LEU A 22 1.57 1.64 -10.82
C LEU A 22 0.04 1.56 -10.89
N SER A 23 -0.66 2.26 -9.99
CA SER A 23 -2.13 2.30 -9.99
C SER A 23 -2.66 2.92 -11.28
N ARG A 24 -2.09 4.04 -11.70
CA ARG A 24 -2.45 4.74 -12.95
C ARG A 24 -2.16 3.90 -14.20
N GLU A 25 -1.05 3.17 -14.22
CA GLU A 25 -0.68 2.36 -15.39
C GLU A 25 -1.58 1.12 -15.51
N LEU A 26 -1.82 0.42 -14.40
CA LEU A 26 -2.69 -0.74 -14.37
C LEU A 26 -4.16 -0.36 -14.63
N SER A 27 -4.58 0.85 -14.25
CA SER A 27 -5.95 1.33 -14.50
C SER A 27 -6.27 1.54 -15.98
N LYS A 28 -5.31 1.40 -16.89
CA LYS A 28 -5.57 1.37 -18.33
C LYS A 28 -6.18 0.03 -18.79
N TYR A 29 -6.01 -1.03 -18.00
CA TYR A 29 -6.34 -2.40 -18.40
C TYR A 29 -7.30 -3.11 -17.42
N LYS A 30 -7.48 -2.55 -16.23
CA LYS A 30 -8.25 -3.13 -15.12
C LYS A 30 -8.84 -2.05 -14.23
N ASN A 31 -9.87 -2.38 -13.46
CA ASN A 31 -10.35 -1.51 -12.41
C ASN A 31 -9.40 -1.59 -11.21
N VAL A 32 -8.80 -0.47 -10.84
CA VAL A 32 -7.77 -0.38 -9.80
C VAL A 32 -8.22 0.54 -8.68
N ILE A 33 -8.00 0.15 -7.44
CA ILE A 33 -8.12 1.04 -6.28
C ILE A 33 -6.79 1.15 -5.55
N LEU A 34 -6.34 2.39 -5.32
CA LEU A 34 -5.20 2.73 -4.48
C LEU A 34 -5.67 3.06 -3.07
N LEU A 35 -5.23 2.28 -2.10
CA LEU A 35 -5.43 2.51 -0.68
C LEU A 35 -4.22 3.24 -0.10
N ASP A 36 -4.41 4.51 0.26
CA ASP A 36 -3.40 5.33 0.89
C ASP A 36 -3.48 5.18 2.42
N ARG A 37 -2.48 4.49 2.98
CA ARG A 37 -2.31 4.33 4.43
C ARG A 37 -1.10 5.11 4.95
N ASP A 38 -0.43 5.92 4.13
CA ASP A 38 0.67 6.72 4.63
C ASP A 38 0.12 7.92 5.40
N LEU A 39 0.65 8.18 6.59
CA LEU A 39 0.23 9.31 7.44
C LEU A 39 0.47 10.67 6.76
N LEU A 40 1.37 10.75 5.78
CA LEU A 40 1.56 11.95 4.98
C LEU A 40 0.49 12.09 3.88
N GLY A 41 -0.21 11.02 3.52
CA GLY A 41 -1.29 11.02 2.53
C GLY A 41 -0.88 11.55 1.16
N TYR A 42 0.38 11.34 0.75
CA TYR A 42 0.93 11.92 -0.48
C TYR A 42 0.12 11.53 -1.71
N SER A 43 -0.21 10.23 -1.84
CA SER A 43 -0.98 9.69 -2.95
C SER A 43 -2.37 10.33 -3.03
N SER A 44 -3.03 10.50 -1.89
CA SER A 44 -4.33 11.14 -1.77
C SER A 44 -4.30 12.63 -2.09
N ARG A 45 -3.29 13.38 -1.60
CA ARG A 45 -3.13 14.81 -1.90
C ARG A 45 -2.92 15.07 -3.39
N ILE A 46 -2.12 14.25 -4.07
CA ILE A 46 -1.96 14.35 -5.53
C ILE A 46 -3.29 14.09 -6.26
N ALA A 47 -4.15 13.25 -5.69
CA ALA A 47 -5.50 13.03 -6.20
C ALA A 47 -6.46 14.20 -5.90
N GLY A 48 -6.09 15.14 -5.03
CA GLY A 48 -6.96 16.21 -4.53
C GLY A 48 -7.99 15.75 -3.50
N ILE A 49 -7.63 14.76 -2.68
CA ILE A 49 -8.35 14.38 -1.45
C ILE A 49 -7.72 15.17 -0.30
N GLU A 50 -8.48 16.08 0.30
CA GLU A 50 -8.01 16.97 1.37
C GLU A 50 -8.47 16.53 2.76
N SER A 51 -9.51 15.68 2.85
CA SER A 51 -9.99 15.11 4.11
C SER A 51 -8.91 14.34 4.89
N ASP A 52 -9.17 14.11 6.18
CA ASP A 52 -8.32 13.27 7.05
C ASP A 52 -8.57 11.76 6.88
N GLY A 53 -9.17 11.35 5.77
CA GLY A 53 -9.39 9.94 5.44
C GLY A 53 -10.62 9.32 6.10
N LEU A 54 -10.95 8.11 5.64
CA LEU A 54 -12.20 7.40 5.95
C LEU A 54 -12.45 7.29 7.46
N LEU A 55 -11.44 6.86 8.23
CA LEU A 55 -11.61 6.65 9.67
C LEU A 55 -11.95 7.95 10.39
N SER A 56 -11.30 9.06 10.02
CA SER A 56 -11.54 10.38 10.61
C SER A 56 -12.94 10.87 10.29
N SER A 57 -13.39 10.74 9.04
CA SER A 57 -14.74 11.12 8.64
C SER A 57 -15.82 10.32 9.38
N ILE A 58 -15.57 9.04 9.70
CA ILE A 58 -16.47 8.23 10.51
C ILE A 58 -16.54 8.71 11.95
N ILE A 59 -15.39 9.00 12.57
CA ILE A 59 -15.28 9.46 13.96
C ILE A 59 -15.91 10.84 14.13
N ASN A 60 -15.68 11.74 13.19
CA ASN A 60 -16.21 13.11 13.19
C ASN A 60 -17.67 13.19 12.73
N GLU A 61 -18.27 12.07 12.32
CA GLU A 61 -19.61 11.99 11.73
C GLU A 61 -19.81 12.97 10.54
N GLU A 62 -18.81 13.07 9.67
CA GLU A 62 -18.85 13.89 8.44
C GLU A 62 -19.84 13.28 7.44
N LYS A 63 -21.06 13.82 7.37
CA LYS A 63 -22.16 13.24 6.59
C LYS A 63 -22.11 13.54 5.09
N ASP A 64 -21.47 14.64 4.68
CA ASP A 64 -21.78 15.26 3.39
C ASP A 64 -20.63 15.32 2.37
N THR A 65 -19.38 15.06 2.76
CA THR A 65 -18.23 15.37 1.88
C THR A 65 -17.62 14.16 1.17
N LYS A 66 -17.68 12.94 1.73
CA LYS A 66 -17.02 11.72 1.22
C LYS A 66 -15.61 11.95 0.63
N ASP A 67 -14.93 13.00 1.07
CA ASP A 67 -13.70 13.52 0.47
C ASP A 67 -12.48 12.64 0.83
N TYR A 68 -12.70 11.46 1.41
CA TYR A 68 -11.69 10.44 1.62
C TYR A 68 -11.57 9.49 0.42
N TYR A 69 -12.48 9.57 -0.55
CA TYR A 69 -12.51 8.71 -1.71
C TYR A 69 -12.71 9.50 -3.00
N LYS A 70 -11.91 9.20 -4.01
CA LYS A 70 -12.04 9.78 -5.35
C LYS A 70 -11.97 8.69 -6.40
N GLU A 71 -12.82 8.80 -7.40
CA GLU A 71 -12.82 7.90 -8.55
C GLU A 71 -12.50 8.70 -9.82
N ILE A 72 -11.63 8.14 -10.66
CA ILE A 72 -11.24 8.69 -11.95
C ILE A 72 -11.52 7.62 -12.98
N THR A 73 -12.53 7.84 -13.82
CA THR A 73 -12.85 6.94 -14.94
C THR A 73 -12.00 7.30 -16.16
N ARG A 74 -11.43 6.29 -16.83
CA ARG A 74 -10.71 6.42 -18.09
C ARG A 74 -11.13 5.28 -19.02
N ASP A 75 -11.80 5.63 -20.10
CA ASP A 75 -12.35 4.66 -21.05
C ASP A 75 -13.23 3.61 -20.33
N ASP A 76 -12.90 2.33 -20.47
CA ASP A 76 -13.66 1.21 -19.89
C ASP A 76 -13.25 0.85 -18.44
N HIS A 77 -12.28 1.56 -17.85
CA HIS A 77 -11.73 1.23 -16.55
C HIS A 77 -11.71 2.43 -15.60
N LYS A 78 -11.60 2.15 -14.29
CA LYS A 78 -11.51 3.18 -13.26
C LYS A 78 -10.30 3.04 -12.36
N LEU A 79 -9.85 4.19 -11.86
CA LEU A 79 -8.90 4.34 -10.78
C LEU A 79 -9.61 4.97 -9.57
N GLY A 80 -9.82 4.17 -8.53
CA GLY A 80 -10.22 4.66 -7.20
C GLY A 80 -8.99 5.02 -6.37
N ILE A 81 -9.08 6.08 -5.57
CA ILE A 81 -8.10 6.44 -4.56
C ILE A 81 -8.85 6.62 -3.25
N LEU A 82 -8.46 5.85 -2.23
CA LEU A 82 -9.06 5.85 -0.90
C LEU A 82 -8.00 6.23 0.14
N LYS A 83 -8.15 7.41 0.76
CA LYS A 83 -7.39 7.79 1.95
C LYS A 83 -8.00 7.11 3.16
N LEU A 84 -7.26 6.23 3.79
CA LEU A 84 -7.82 5.42 4.86
C LEU A 84 -7.67 6.06 6.24
N ILE A 85 -6.53 6.72 6.48
CA ILE A 85 -6.12 7.17 7.81
C ILE A 85 -5.82 8.66 7.92
N ALA A 86 -5.93 9.13 9.16
CA ALA A 86 -5.64 10.49 9.57
C ALA A 86 -4.14 10.83 9.48
N PRO A 87 -3.81 12.13 9.35
CA PRO A 87 -2.43 12.56 9.43
C PRO A 87 -1.82 12.34 10.82
N ILE A 88 -0.50 12.53 10.87
CA ILE A 88 0.30 12.49 12.11
C ILE A 88 -0.33 13.41 13.17
N GLY A 89 -0.52 12.88 14.39
CA GLY A 89 -1.09 13.61 15.53
C GLY A 89 -2.49 13.15 15.92
N SER A 90 -3.30 12.67 14.98
CA SER A 90 -4.64 12.12 15.24
C SER A 90 -4.69 10.59 15.14
N TRP A 91 -3.65 9.98 14.56
CA TRP A 91 -3.59 8.54 14.30
C TRP A 91 -3.84 7.67 15.54
N GLU A 92 -3.08 7.87 16.62
CA GLU A 92 -3.15 7.03 17.82
C GLU A 92 -4.54 7.09 18.48
N LYS A 93 -5.13 8.28 18.56
CA LYS A 93 -6.49 8.47 19.08
C LYS A 93 -7.51 7.73 18.20
N ASN A 94 -7.40 7.85 16.88
CA ASN A 94 -8.34 7.24 15.95
C ASN A 94 -8.20 5.71 15.91
N GLU A 95 -6.98 5.18 16.00
CA GLU A 95 -6.72 3.73 16.12
C GLU A 95 -7.32 3.17 17.41
N ASN A 96 -7.12 3.86 18.55
CA ASN A 96 -7.70 3.47 19.83
C ASN A 96 -9.24 3.50 19.83
N LEU A 97 -9.85 4.45 19.11
CA LEU A 97 -11.31 4.48 18.92
C LEU A 97 -11.78 3.32 18.02
N LEU A 98 -11.05 3.02 16.95
CA LEU A 98 -11.37 1.87 16.09
C LEU A 98 -11.32 0.55 16.88
N GLU A 99 -10.36 0.40 17.80
CA GLU A 99 -10.20 -0.80 18.62
C GLU A 99 -11.29 -0.96 19.69
N LYS A 100 -11.76 0.14 20.29
CA LYS A 100 -12.61 0.09 21.50
C LYS A 100 -14.06 0.46 21.27
N ASP A 101 -14.38 1.20 20.21
CA ASP A 101 -15.73 1.63 19.91
C ASP A 101 -16.33 0.78 18.78
N LYS A 102 -17.21 -0.14 19.17
CA LYS A 102 -17.91 -1.05 18.26
C LYS A 102 -18.69 -0.31 17.16
N LYS A 103 -19.24 0.87 17.45
CA LYS A 103 -19.97 1.66 16.44
C LYS A 103 -19.01 2.21 15.39
N VAL A 104 -17.81 2.64 15.79
CA VAL A 104 -16.75 3.10 14.87
C VAL A 104 -16.24 1.93 14.03
N GLU A 105 -15.94 0.80 14.67
CA GLU A 105 -15.52 -0.46 14.04
C GLU A 105 -16.52 -0.90 12.96
N GLU A 106 -17.80 -1.02 13.30
CA GLU A 106 -18.86 -1.46 12.37
C GLU A 106 -19.02 -0.49 11.19
N LYS A 107 -19.03 0.82 11.45
CA LYS A 107 -19.11 1.83 10.37
C LYS A 107 -17.90 1.75 9.45
N PHE A 108 -16.69 1.61 9.99
CA PHE A 108 -15.46 1.48 9.22
C PHE A 108 -15.48 0.23 8.37
N ALA A 109 -15.80 -0.91 8.98
CA ALA A 109 -15.90 -2.19 8.29
C ALA A 109 -16.90 -2.12 7.12
N ASN A 110 -18.10 -1.58 7.35
CA ASN A 110 -19.13 -1.47 6.32
C ASN A 110 -18.70 -0.57 5.16
N GLU A 111 -18.17 0.62 5.47
CA GLU A 111 -17.82 1.60 4.44
C GLU A 111 -16.57 1.17 3.65
N TYR A 112 -15.55 0.65 4.33
CA TYR A 112 -14.37 0.07 3.69
C TYR A 112 -14.78 -1.06 2.73
N LYS A 113 -15.56 -2.05 3.19
CA LYS A 113 -16.02 -3.18 2.37
C LYS A 113 -16.85 -2.71 1.18
N ARG A 114 -17.75 -1.74 1.38
CA ARG A 114 -18.57 -1.16 0.31
C ARG A 114 -17.68 -0.58 -0.80
N ILE A 115 -16.66 0.18 -0.45
CA ILE A 115 -15.77 0.83 -1.42
C ILE A 115 -14.93 -0.21 -2.18
N ILE A 116 -14.23 -1.11 -1.47
CA ILE A 116 -13.35 -2.08 -2.14
C ILE A 116 -14.11 -3.13 -2.96
N SER A 117 -15.41 -3.33 -2.69
CA SER A 117 -16.28 -4.24 -3.45
C SER A 117 -16.94 -3.58 -4.67
N SER A 118 -16.66 -2.29 -4.92
CA SER A 118 -17.25 -1.54 -6.04
C SER A 118 -16.56 -1.86 -7.37
N ASP A 119 -16.53 -3.13 -7.76
CA ASP A 119 -16.02 -3.61 -9.06
C ASP A 119 -14.53 -3.30 -9.33
N TYR A 120 -13.67 -3.59 -8.34
CA TYR A 120 -12.23 -3.47 -8.47
C TYR A 120 -11.56 -4.83 -8.69
N ASP A 121 -10.69 -4.90 -9.69
CA ASP A 121 -9.87 -6.09 -9.99
C ASP A 121 -8.61 -6.13 -9.13
N ILE A 122 -8.02 -4.96 -8.87
CA ILE A 122 -6.72 -4.80 -8.21
C ILE A 122 -6.82 -3.76 -7.10
N LEU A 123 -6.38 -4.13 -5.89
CA LEU A 123 -6.13 -3.23 -4.78
C LEU A 123 -4.62 -3.01 -4.64
N ILE A 124 -4.17 -1.78 -4.80
CA ILE A 124 -2.78 -1.37 -4.49
C ILE A 124 -2.78 -0.68 -3.15
N VAL A 125 -1.81 -0.99 -2.30
CA VAL A 125 -1.74 -0.44 -0.95
C VAL A 125 -0.43 0.30 -0.75
N ASP A 126 -0.54 1.61 -0.55
CA ASP A 126 0.57 2.48 -0.17
C ASP A 126 0.70 2.48 1.36
N ASN A 127 1.91 2.20 1.84
CA ASN A 127 2.17 2.04 3.27
C ASN A 127 3.16 3.06 3.81
N PRO A 128 3.02 3.39 5.10
CA PRO A 128 4.05 4.11 5.81
C PRO A 128 5.34 3.27 5.89
N PRO A 129 6.50 3.92 6.09
CA PRO A 129 7.76 3.23 6.33
C PRO A 129 7.69 2.28 7.54
N LEU A 130 8.47 1.18 7.51
CA LEU A 130 8.64 0.25 8.64
C LEU A 130 7.37 -0.47 9.13
N ILE A 131 6.27 -0.44 8.38
CA ILE A 131 5.03 -1.08 8.81
C ILE A 131 5.17 -2.61 8.84
N THR A 132 4.60 -3.28 9.84
CA THR A 132 4.56 -4.75 9.88
C THR A 132 3.13 -5.26 9.99
N PRO A 133 2.86 -6.53 9.67
CA PRO A 133 1.53 -7.12 9.90
C PRO A 133 1.10 -7.18 11.38
N SER A 134 1.99 -6.89 12.34
CA SER A 134 1.67 -6.89 13.76
C SER A 134 0.98 -5.60 14.24
N TYR A 135 0.99 -4.53 13.46
CA TYR A 135 0.26 -3.31 13.79
C TYR A 135 -1.25 -3.57 13.75
N PHE A 136 -1.97 -3.15 14.80
CA PHE A 136 -3.39 -3.42 14.98
C PHE A 136 -4.20 -3.05 13.73
N PHE A 137 -4.06 -1.81 13.27
CA PHE A 137 -4.82 -1.35 12.10
C PHE A 137 -4.56 -2.15 10.82
N ILE A 138 -3.31 -2.57 10.60
CA ILE A 138 -2.94 -3.36 9.41
C ILE A 138 -3.58 -4.74 9.48
N LYS A 139 -3.57 -5.35 10.67
CA LYS A 139 -4.22 -6.63 10.91
C LYS A 139 -5.73 -6.52 10.72
N GLU A 140 -6.35 -5.45 11.21
CA GLU A 140 -7.78 -5.21 11.10
C GLU A 140 -8.21 -5.02 9.65
N GLU A 141 -7.57 -4.09 8.93
CA GLU A 141 -7.83 -3.85 7.50
C GLU A 141 -7.63 -5.11 6.66
N LEU A 142 -6.57 -5.89 6.93
CA LEU A 142 -6.31 -7.14 6.22
C LEU A 142 -7.34 -8.23 6.54
N THR A 143 -7.86 -8.26 7.77
CA THR A 143 -8.95 -9.16 8.18
C THR A 143 -10.24 -8.80 7.45
N LEU A 144 -10.58 -7.51 7.38
CA LEU A 144 -11.73 -7.01 6.63
C LEU A 144 -11.59 -7.34 5.14
N PHE A 145 -10.44 -7.08 4.53
CA PHE A 145 -10.15 -7.44 3.15
C PHE A 145 -10.35 -8.94 2.89
N SER A 146 -9.78 -9.79 3.75
CA SER A 146 -9.84 -11.25 3.61
C SER A 146 -11.25 -11.80 3.82
N SER A 147 -12.08 -11.13 4.61
CA SER A 147 -13.49 -11.50 4.80
C SER A 147 -14.34 -11.30 3.54
N VAL A 148 -13.94 -10.38 2.65
CA VAL A 148 -14.62 -10.15 1.37
C VAL A 148 -13.98 -10.98 0.26
N PHE A 149 -12.66 -11.13 0.27
CA PHE A 149 -11.91 -11.78 -0.83
C PHE A 149 -10.97 -12.89 -0.34
N SER A 150 -11.57 -13.97 0.17
CA SER A 150 -10.87 -15.10 0.82
C SER A 150 -9.89 -15.88 -0.06
N THR A 151 -10.03 -15.81 -1.39
CA THR A 151 -9.15 -16.49 -2.35
C THR A 151 -8.16 -15.55 -3.06
N SER A 152 -8.05 -14.30 -2.60
CA SER A 152 -7.18 -13.30 -3.22
C SER A 152 -5.71 -13.70 -3.18
N LYS A 153 -5.01 -13.36 -4.26
CA LYS A 153 -3.54 -13.35 -4.28
C LYS A 153 -3.07 -12.05 -3.63
N ILE A 154 -2.20 -12.17 -2.64
CA ILE A 154 -1.57 -11.02 -1.97
C ILE A 154 -0.09 -11.01 -2.36
N MET A 155 0.35 -9.90 -2.92
CA MET A 155 1.71 -9.68 -3.41
C MET A 155 2.34 -8.56 -2.60
N GLY A 156 3.61 -8.70 -2.25
CA GLY A 156 4.41 -7.63 -1.65
C GLY A 156 5.45 -7.09 -2.64
N ILE A 157 5.52 -5.76 -2.77
CA ILE A 157 6.59 -5.09 -3.52
C ILE A 157 7.40 -4.27 -2.53
N PHE A 158 8.67 -4.63 -2.35
CA PHE A 158 9.60 -3.93 -1.48
C PHE A 158 10.39 -2.91 -2.27
N VAL A 159 10.34 -1.66 -1.85
CA VAL A 159 11.04 -0.55 -2.51
C VAL A 159 12.17 -0.06 -1.61
N SER A 160 13.36 0.02 -2.17
CA SER A 160 14.55 0.61 -1.55
C SER A 160 15.10 1.73 -2.44
N ASP A 161 15.89 2.64 -1.88
CA ASP A 161 16.83 3.41 -2.69
C ASP A 161 18.07 2.56 -3.06
N PHE A 162 18.95 3.12 -3.88
CA PHE A 162 20.15 2.46 -4.40
C PHE A 162 21.28 2.26 -3.38
N SER A 163 21.17 2.79 -2.15
CA SER A 163 22.23 2.64 -1.16
C SER A 163 22.29 1.22 -0.60
N ASN A 164 23.50 0.67 -0.46
CA ASN A 164 23.70 -0.69 0.08
C ASN A 164 23.04 -0.89 1.47
N VAL A 165 23.04 0.16 2.31
CA VAL A 165 22.41 0.13 3.63
C VAL A 165 20.89 -0.01 3.52
N SER A 166 20.24 0.78 2.65
CA SER A 166 18.80 0.70 2.43
C SER A 166 18.39 -0.61 1.76
N ILE A 167 19.18 -1.10 0.81
CA ILE A 167 18.93 -2.39 0.16
C ILE A 167 18.99 -3.52 1.20
N THR A 168 20.10 -3.61 1.93
CA THR A 168 20.32 -4.68 2.92
C THR A 168 19.25 -4.67 4.01
N SER A 169 18.92 -3.48 4.52
CA SER A 169 17.88 -3.35 5.55
C SER A 169 16.50 -3.73 5.00
N THR A 170 16.13 -3.26 3.81
CA THR A 170 14.85 -3.60 3.18
C THR A 170 14.76 -5.09 2.86
N MET A 171 15.85 -5.73 2.45
CA MET A 171 15.91 -7.18 2.25
C MET A 171 15.66 -7.94 3.56
N ARG A 172 16.32 -7.54 4.65
CA ARG A 172 16.08 -8.15 5.96
C ARG A 172 14.62 -8.00 6.38
N TYR A 173 14.05 -6.83 6.18
CA TYR A 173 12.63 -6.59 6.46
C TYR A 173 11.70 -7.42 5.57
N ALA A 174 12.04 -7.61 4.30
CA ALA A 174 11.29 -8.52 3.43
C ALA A 174 11.33 -9.97 3.94
N THR A 175 12.50 -10.44 4.39
CA THR A 175 12.66 -11.76 5.00
C THR A 175 11.88 -11.90 6.31
N GLU A 176 11.78 -10.86 7.14
CA GLU A 176 10.94 -10.89 8.34
C GLU A 176 9.45 -10.84 7.98
N ALA A 177 9.04 -10.03 7.01
CA ALA A 177 7.66 -9.96 6.53
C ALA A 177 7.19 -11.33 5.97
N LEU A 178 8.10 -12.06 5.32
CA LEU A 178 7.90 -13.45 4.86
C LEU A 178 7.64 -14.45 5.99
N LYS A 179 7.90 -14.13 7.27
CA LYS A 179 7.58 -15.03 8.39
C LYS A 179 6.15 -14.87 8.88
N PHE A 180 5.48 -13.77 8.54
CA PHE A 180 4.11 -13.47 8.96
C PHE A 180 3.04 -14.14 8.06
N THR A 181 3.33 -15.32 7.50
CA THR A 181 2.65 -16.00 6.38
C THR A 181 1.29 -16.63 6.67
N ASN A 182 0.50 -16.10 7.61
CA ASN A 182 -0.91 -16.52 7.70
C ASN A 182 -1.73 -16.10 6.46
N PHE A 183 -1.17 -15.24 5.61
CA PHE A 183 -1.77 -14.80 4.35
C PHE A 183 -0.92 -15.34 3.21
N ARG A 184 -1.51 -16.14 2.30
CA ARG A 184 -0.87 -16.75 1.12
C ARG A 184 -0.22 -15.70 0.22
N LEU A 185 0.98 -15.27 0.57
CA LEU A 185 1.75 -14.27 -0.16
C LEU A 185 2.53 -14.92 -1.31
N ILE A 186 2.29 -14.45 -2.54
CA ILE A 186 2.83 -15.05 -3.78
C ILE A 186 2.99 -13.95 -4.84
N PRO A 187 4.07 -13.94 -5.64
CA PRO A 187 5.49 -13.74 -5.29
C PRO A 187 5.77 -12.35 -4.67
N TYR A 188 7.01 -12.11 -4.22
CA TYR A 188 7.48 -10.79 -3.79
C TYR A 188 8.43 -10.21 -4.83
N TYR A 189 8.30 -8.91 -5.07
CA TYR A 189 9.23 -8.16 -5.91
C TYR A 189 10.06 -7.21 -5.07
N PHE A 190 11.35 -7.11 -5.39
CA PHE A 190 12.23 -6.09 -4.84
C PHE A 190 12.56 -5.07 -5.93
N ILE A 191 12.36 -3.79 -5.64
CA ILE A 191 12.61 -2.65 -6.53
C ILE A 191 13.68 -1.77 -5.91
N ILE A 192 14.73 -1.50 -6.69
CA ILE A 192 15.73 -0.50 -6.37
C ILE A 192 15.37 0.78 -7.13
N ASN A 193 14.96 1.79 -6.40
CA ASN A 193 14.54 3.08 -6.92
C ASN A 193 15.65 4.14 -6.77
N MET A 194 15.45 5.29 -7.42
CA MET A 194 16.32 6.47 -7.31
C MET A 194 17.78 6.21 -7.70
N VAL A 195 18.05 5.26 -8.59
CA VAL A 195 19.41 4.98 -9.09
C VAL A 195 19.88 6.18 -9.93
N PRO A 196 20.91 6.93 -9.50
CA PRO A 196 21.40 8.07 -10.26
C PRO A 196 22.01 7.63 -11.59
N PRO A 197 21.96 8.48 -12.64
CA PRO A 197 22.69 8.22 -13.88
C PRO A 197 24.17 7.97 -13.60
N GLY A 198 24.75 6.96 -14.26
CA GLY A 198 26.16 6.61 -14.13
C GLY A 198 26.53 5.72 -12.94
N ILE A 199 25.58 5.39 -12.06
CA ILE A 199 25.79 4.34 -11.05
C ILE A 199 25.52 2.97 -11.68
N ASP A 200 26.57 2.16 -11.80
CA ASP A 200 26.44 0.75 -12.16
C ASP A 200 26.29 -0.07 -10.88
N LEU A 201 25.05 -0.43 -10.57
CA LEU A 201 24.78 -1.41 -9.52
C LEU A 201 25.20 -2.78 -10.04
N ASP A 202 25.85 -3.59 -9.21
CA ASP A 202 26.04 -5.02 -9.51
C ASP A 202 24.70 -5.73 -9.34
N LEU A 203 23.85 -5.59 -10.36
CA LEU A 203 22.51 -6.15 -10.39
C LEU A 203 22.56 -7.68 -10.28
N LYS A 204 23.63 -8.34 -10.74
CA LYS A 204 23.77 -9.79 -10.65
C LYS A 204 23.97 -10.24 -9.20
N ASP A 205 24.91 -9.62 -8.48
CA ASP A 205 25.12 -9.91 -7.05
C ASP A 205 23.87 -9.59 -6.23
N LEU A 206 23.22 -8.47 -6.50
CA LEU A 206 21.96 -8.06 -5.86
C LEU A 206 20.84 -9.07 -6.13
N GLU A 207 20.66 -9.47 -7.40
CA GLU A 207 19.69 -10.49 -7.78
C GLU A 207 19.95 -11.82 -7.09
N GLU A 208 21.20 -12.28 -7.05
CA GLU A 208 21.55 -13.52 -6.36
C GLU A 208 21.27 -13.44 -4.86
N LYS A 209 21.62 -12.33 -4.22
CA LYS A 209 21.36 -12.11 -2.79
C LYS A 209 19.86 -12.11 -2.48
N ILE A 210 19.05 -11.47 -3.32
CA ILE A 210 17.60 -11.38 -3.11
C ILE A 210 16.91 -12.71 -3.44
N LYS A 211 17.31 -13.38 -4.53
CA LYS A 211 16.81 -14.72 -4.91
C LYS A 211 17.14 -15.77 -3.85
N LYS A 212 18.31 -15.70 -3.20
CA LYS A 212 18.66 -16.55 -2.04
C LYS A 212 17.68 -16.43 -0.87
N ASN A 213 16.94 -15.33 -0.78
CA ASN A 213 15.89 -15.12 0.23
C ASN A 213 14.48 -15.48 -0.28
N GLY A 214 14.35 -16.15 -1.44
CA GLY A 214 13.06 -16.56 -2.02
C GLY A 214 12.26 -15.41 -2.64
N ILE A 215 12.89 -14.27 -2.90
CA ILE A 215 12.25 -13.06 -3.43
C ILE A 215 12.66 -12.88 -4.90
N SER A 216 11.72 -12.52 -5.77
CA SER A 216 12.01 -12.15 -7.16
C SER A 216 12.45 -10.68 -7.21
N VAL A 217 13.36 -10.34 -8.12
CA VAL A 217 13.85 -8.95 -8.26
C VAL A 217 13.34 -8.36 -9.56
N LEU A 218 12.85 -7.12 -9.47
CA LEU A 218 12.65 -6.27 -10.64
C LEU A 218 13.66 -5.14 -10.56
N THR A 219 14.74 -5.29 -11.31
CA THR A 219 15.70 -4.21 -11.51
C THR A 219 15.15 -3.32 -12.63
N PRO A 220 15.23 -1.98 -12.52
CA PRO A 220 15.01 -1.13 -13.67
C PRO A 220 16.04 -1.56 -14.73
N ASN A 221 15.58 -2.13 -15.84
CA ASN A 221 16.44 -2.22 -17.02
C ASN A 221 16.92 -0.81 -17.33
N LYS A 222 18.20 -0.67 -17.71
CA LYS A 222 18.75 0.58 -18.24
C LYS A 222 17.80 1.06 -19.35
N PHE A 223 16.92 2.01 -19.04
CA PHE A 223 16.19 2.75 -20.04
C PHE A 223 17.23 3.69 -20.63
N TYR A 224 17.85 3.24 -21.72
CA TYR A 224 18.74 4.03 -22.56
C TYR A 224 17.95 5.09 -23.31
#